data_AF-A0AAW7MEC0-F1
#
_entry.id   AF-A0AAW7MEC0-F1
#
_cell.length_a   1.000
_cell.length_b   1.000
_cell.length_c   1.000
_cell.angle_alpha   90.00
_cell.angle_beta   90.00
_cell.angle_gamma   90.00
#
_symmetry.space_group_name_H-M   'P 1'
#
loop_
_entity.id
_entity.type
_entity.pdbx_description
1 polymer ?
#
loop_
_entity_poly.entity_id
_entity_poly.type
_entity_poly.pdbx_seq_one_letter_code
_entity_poly.pdbx_strand_id
1 'polypeptide(L)'
;MSTYTTGELAKLCGVSVRTVQYYDQKGLIHSTQKGESKHRSFNDTARKQLEQILVLKSLSFSLKDIQVILTEEDDTDILKSTLKRQRQEIESTVSEQQNKLARIKWMEGTISNEPQYALKALPQLHHFSQTRGKLKHVYQKVGYILIVIGLVECAGLIASLFFKKWWVMVLVILALIPVAYLLTRYIYKRVAYICPKTNQVFKPSFWAYTIASHTPRTRKLKSPFTHEKTYCLEVYDDTTEDNKH
;
A
#
# COMPACT_ATOMS: atom_id res chain seq x y z
N MET A 1 -34.31 30.18 30.18
CA MET A 1 -33.33 29.79 29.14
C MET A 1 -32.07 30.62 29.32
N SER A 2 -30.92 29.97 29.47
CA SER A 2 -29.63 30.67 29.57
C SER A 2 -29.31 31.36 28.24
N THR A 3 -28.79 32.58 28.30
CA THR A 3 -28.35 33.35 27.15
C THR A 3 -26.87 33.67 27.29
N TYR A 4 -26.13 33.57 26.19
CA TYR A 4 -24.69 33.74 26.13
C TYR A 4 -24.35 34.91 25.20
N THR A 5 -23.46 35.78 25.61
CA THR A 5 -22.81 36.73 24.70
C THR A 5 -21.91 35.99 23.71
N THR A 6 -21.51 36.65 22.62
CA THR A 6 -20.58 36.04 21.64
C THR A 6 -19.28 35.55 22.29
N GLY A 7 -18.76 36.31 23.26
CA GLY A 7 -17.53 35.96 23.98
C GLY A 7 -17.70 34.76 24.91
N GLU A 8 -18.81 34.70 25.65
CA GLU A 8 -19.11 33.57 26.53
C GLU A 8 -19.34 32.29 25.74
N LEU A 9 -20.09 32.34 24.63
CA LEU A 9 -20.32 31.19 23.76
C LEU A 9 -19.00 30.69 23.15
N ALA A 10 -18.16 31.60 22.68
CA ALA A 10 -16.84 31.27 22.15
C ALA A 10 -15.98 30.55 23.21
N LYS A 11 -15.96 31.06 24.44
CA LYS A 11 -15.22 30.46 25.55
C LYS A 11 -15.77 29.09 25.94
N LEU A 12 -17.10 28.92 25.97
CA LEU A 12 -17.76 27.65 26.29
C LEU A 12 -17.46 26.57 25.26
N CYS A 13 -17.52 26.90 23.97
CA CYS A 13 -17.28 25.95 22.88
C CYS A 13 -15.80 25.83 22.48
N GLY A 14 -14.88 26.53 23.16
CA GLY A 14 -13.44 26.46 22.88
C GLY A 14 -13.02 27.01 21.53
N VAL A 15 -13.76 27.99 20.99
CA VAL A 15 -13.50 28.59 19.67
C VAL A 15 -13.23 30.09 19.77
N SER A 16 -12.73 30.68 18.69
CA SER A 16 -12.57 32.13 18.62
C SER A 16 -13.92 32.84 18.50
N VAL A 17 -14.01 34.07 19.01
CA VAL A 17 -15.18 34.96 18.78
C VAL A 17 -15.46 35.11 17.28
N ARG A 18 -14.42 35.16 16.44
CA ARG A 18 -14.53 35.23 14.99
C ARG A 18 -15.21 34.00 14.40
N THR A 19 -14.99 32.81 14.96
CA THR A 19 -15.64 31.56 14.54
C THR A 19 -17.14 31.61 14.79
N VAL A 20 -17.56 32.06 15.98
CA VAL A 20 -18.98 32.25 16.33
C VAL A 20 -19.63 33.27 15.38
N GLN A 21 -18.99 34.43 15.18
CA GLN A 21 -19.48 35.45 14.25
C GLN A 21 -19.57 34.95 12.80
N TYR A 22 -18.61 34.13 12.38
CA TYR A 22 -18.59 33.55 11.04
C TYR A 22 -19.77 32.59 10.83
N TYR A 23 -20.06 31.70 11.78
CA TYR A 23 -21.21 30.81 11.67
C TYR A 23 -22.56 31.52 11.78
N ASP A 24 -22.63 32.58 12.58
CA ASP A 24 -23.79 33.49 12.64
C ASP A 24 -24.02 34.20 11.29
N GLN A 25 -22.95 34.73 10.67
CA GLN A 25 -23.02 35.34 9.33
C GLN A 25 -23.39 34.34 8.22
N LYS A 26 -23.02 33.07 8.37
CA LYS A 26 -23.37 31.99 7.44
C LYS A 26 -24.77 31.42 7.71
N GLY A 27 -25.48 31.89 8.73
CA GLY A 27 -26.82 31.43 9.08
C GLY A 27 -26.85 30.01 9.64
N LEU A 28 -25.73 29.49 10.14
CA LEU A 28 -25.64 28.15 10.73
C LEU A 28 -25.98 28.15 12.22
N ILE A 29 -25.80 29.29 12.89
CA ILE A 29 -26.32 29.58 14.21
C ILE A 29 -26.99 30.95 14.15
N HIS A 30 -27.98 31.20 15.00
CA HIS A 30 -28.73 32.46 14.95
C HIS A 30 -28.56 33.23 16.26
N SER A 31 -28.02 34.45 16.16
CA SER A 31 -28.07 35.41 17.27
C SER A 31 -29.45 36.06 17.39
N THR A 32 -29.84 36.38 18.62
CA THR A 32 -30.96 37.27 18.92
C THR A 32 -30.40 38.61 19.39
N GLN A 33 -30.85 39.71 18.79
CA GLN A 33 -30.61 41.05 19.32
C GLN A 33 -31.72 41.36 20.33
N LYS A 34 -31.36 41.53 21.60
CA LYS A 34 -32.29 41.99 22.64
C LYS A 34 -32.23 43.52 22.71
N GLY A 35 -33.37 44.18 22.93
CA GLY A 35 -33.56 45.63 22.83
C GLY A 35 -32.53 46.51 23.58
N GLU A 36 -32.46 47.79 23.16
CA GLU A 36 -31.54 48.90 23.50
C GLU A 36 -30.02 48.62 23.43
N SER A 37 -29.59 47.41 23.80
CA SER A 37 -28.23 46.92 23.67
C SER A 37 -27.97 46.38 22.26
N LYS A 38 -27.05 47.01 21.51
CA LYS A 38 -26.60 46.54 20.18
C LYS A 38 -25.78 45.24 20.20
N HIS A 39 -25.78 44.48 21.31
CA HIS A 39 -24.94 43.29 21.48
C HIS A 39 -25.67 41.99 21.09
N ARG A 40 -24.96 41.09 20.39
CA ARG A 40 -25.48 39.78 19.96
C ARG A 40 -25.55 38.82 21.16
N SER A 41 -26.68 38.13 21.30
CA SER A 41 -26.89 37.08 22.29
C SER A 41 -27.30 35.77 21.62
N PHE A 42 -26.94 34.64 22.23
CA PHE A 42 -27.22 33.29 21.74
C PHE A 42 -27.91 32.49 22.84
N ASN A 43 -28.88 31.66 22.48
CA ASN A 43 -29.55 30.78 23.43
C ASN A 43 -28.88 29.39 23.48
N ASP A 44 -29.42 28.51 24.32
CA ASP A 44 -28.92 27.13 24.45
C ASP A 44 -29.03 26.31 23.15
N THR A 45 -30.02 26.60 22.31
CA THR A 45 -30.18 25.95 20.99
C THR A 45 -29.02 26.29 20.07
N ALA A 46 -28.65 27.58 19.96
CA ALA A 46 -27.51 28.01 19.17
C ALA A 46 -26.19 27.44 19.70
N ARG A 47 -26.07 27.22 21.02
CA ARG A 47 -24.93 26.52 21.62
C ARG A 47 -24.85 25.07 21.13
N LYS A 48 -25.94 24.31 21.21
CA LYS A 48 -25.98 22.91 20.74
C LYS A 48 -25.70 22.79 19.25
N GLN A 49 -26.26 23.69 18.44
CA GLN A 49 -25.96 23.76 17.00
C GLN A 49 -24.48 24.03 16.74
N LEU A 50 -23.88 24.96 17.48
CA LEU A 50 -22.43 25.22 17.37
C LEU A 50 -21.61 23.97 17.73
N GLU A 51 -21.96 23.25 18.80
CA GLU A 51 -21.30 22.00 19.17
C GLU A 51 -21.42 20.93 18.07
N GLN A 52 -22.60 20.73 17.48
CA GLN A 52 -22.82 19.82 16.35
C GLN A 52 -21.95 20.20 15.13
N ILE A 53 -21.91 21.48 14.76
CA ILE A 53 -21.07 21.98 13.65
C ILE A 53 -19.60 21.65 13.88
N LEU A 54 -19.10 21.85 15.11
CA LEU A 54 -17.70 21.61 15.44
C LEU A 54 -17.35 20.12 15.37
N VAL A 55 -18.23 19.23 15.83
CA VAL A 55 -18.05 17.78 15.70
C VAL A 55 -17.97 17.39 14.22
N LEU A 56 -18.95 17.80 13.40
CA LEU A 56 -18.94 17.50 11.97
C LEU A 56 -17.72 18.10 11.25
N LYS A 57 -17.27 19.29 11.66
CA LYS A 57 -16.03 19.86 11.13
C LYS A 57 -14.79 19.05 11.46
N SER A 58 -14.70 18.48 12.66
CA SER A 58 -13.57 17.62 13.02
C SER A 58 -13.52 16.33 12.18
N LEU A 59 -14.68 15.88 11.67
CA LEU A 59 -14.81 14.76 10.74
C LEU A 59 -14.57 15.14 9.26
N SER A 60 -14.07 16.35 9.01
CA SER A 60 -13.79 16.90 7.67
C SER A 60 -15.00 17.11 6.77
N PHE A 61 -16.20 17.30 7.33
CA PHE A 61 -17.37 17.69 6.54
C PHE A 61 -17.26 19.11 5.97
N SER A 62 -17.76 19.32 4.75
CA SER A 62 -17.87 20.66 4.18
C SER A 62 -18.97 21.46 4.89
N LEU A 63 -18.94 22.80 4.80
CA LEU A 63 -20.02 23.62 5.38
C LEU A 63 -21.37 23.36 4.73
N LYS A 64 -21.37 22.96 3.45
CA LYS A 64 -22.59 22.63 2.71
C LYS A 64 -23.24 21.36 3.26
N ASP A 65 -22.44 20.31 3.47
CA ASP A 65 -22.96 19.05 4.04
C ASP A 65 -23.50 19.26 5.46
N ILE A 66 -22.81 20.07 6.27
CA ILE A 66 -23.27 20.43 7.62
C ILE A 66 -24.61 21.16 7.57
N GLN A 67 -24.79 22.09 6.63
CA GLN A 67 -26.04 22.82 6.49
C GLN A 67 -27.21 21.89 6.15
N VAL A 68 -26.99 20.93 5.24
CA VAL A 68 -27.99 19.91 4.88
C VAL A 68 -28.38 19.08 6.11
N ILE A 69 -27.39 18.53 6.81
CA ILE A 69 -27.61 17.72 8.03
C ILE A 69 -28.40 18.49 9.10
N LEU A 70 -28.08 19.77 9.32
CA LEU A 70 -28.74 20.57 10.34
C LEU A 70 -30.14 21.08 9.93
N THR A 71 -30.43 21.16 8.63
CA THR A 71 -31.75 21.59 8.14
C THR A 71 -32.75 20.43 8.18
N GLU A 72 -32.26 19.21 7.95
CA GLU A 72 -33.03 17.97 7.94
C GLU A 72 -32.80 17.19 9.24
N GLU A 73 -32.77 17.88 10.39
CA GLU A 73 -32.35 17.32 11.69
C GLU A 73 -33.14 16.06 12.12
N ASP A 74 -34.36 15.89 11.61
CA ASP A 74 -35.22 14.71 11.84
C ASP A 74 -35.02 13.56 10.83
N ASP A 75 -34.28 13.80 9.73
CA ASP A 75 -33.99 12.80 8.70
C ASP A 75 -32.70 12.02 9.03
N THR A 76 -32.89 11.01 9.87
CA THR A 76 -31.81 10.08 10.24
C THR A 76 -31.18 9.34 9.04
N ASP A 77 -31.89 9.21 7.91
CA ASP A 77 -31.37 8.55 6.72
C ASP A 77 -30.39 9.44 5.96
N ILE A 78 -30.62 10.76 5.93
CA ILE A 78 -29.70 11.72 5.32
C ILE A 78 -28.40 11.82 6.13
N LEU A 79 -28.48 11.87 7.46
CA LEU A 79 -27.30 11.84 8.31
C LEU A 79 -26.49 10.53 8.09
N LYS A 80 -27.18 9.38 8.08
CA LYS A 80 -26.54 8.07 7.91
C LYS A 80 -25.87 7.92 6.53
N SER A 81 -26.54 8.34 5.46
CA SER A 81 -26.00 8.29 4.11
C SER A 81 -24.80 9.23 3.94
N THR A 82 -24.86 10.43 4.52
CA THR A 82 -23.77 11.42 4.48
C THR A 82 -22.54 10.94 5.27
N LEU A 83 -22.73 10.39 6.48
CA LEU A 83 -21.66 9.74 7.25
C LEU A 83 -21.04 8.56 6.51
N LYS A 84 -21.86 7.73 5.85
CA LYS A 84 -21.38 6.60 5.06
C LYS A 84 -20.49 7.05 3.90
N ARG A 85 -20.90 8.10 3.17
CA ARG A 85 -20.10 8.68 2.08
C ARG A 85 -18.77 9.22 2.59
N GLN A 86 -18.78 10.03 3.66
CA GLN A 86 -17.57 10.57 4.27
C GLN A 86 -16.60 9.48 4.71
N ARG A 87 -17.13 8.41 5.34
CA ARG A 87 -16.32 7.25 5.71
C ARG A 87 -15.64 6.62 4.51
N GLN A 88 -16.36 6.42 3.40
CA GLN A 88 -15.81 5.83 2.17
C GLN A 88 -14.71 6.71 1.55
N GLU A 89 -14.89 8.03 1.56
CA GLU A 89 -13.87 8.98 1.08
C GLU A 89 -12.59 8.92 1.93
N ILE A 90 -12.74 8.87 3.26
CA ILE A 90 -11.61 8.73 4.19
C ILE A 90 -10.92 7.37 4.01
N GLU A 91 -11.67 6.26 3.95
CA GLU A 91 -11.14 4.91 3.72
C GLU A 91 -10.34 4.84 2.41
N SER A 92 -10.85 5.43 1.33
CA SER A 92 -10.16 5.55 0.05
C SER A 92 -8.85 6.33 0.16
N THR A 93 -8.90 7.50 0.82
CA THR A 93 -7.71 8.33 1.06
C THR A 93 -6.66 7.58 1.88
N VAL A 94 -7.06 6.87 2.94
CA VAL A 94 -6.16 6.05 3.76
C VAL A 94 -5.50 4.96 2.91
N SER A 95 -6.26 4.27 2.05
CA SER A 95 -5.71 3.27 1.13
C SER A 95 -4.66 3.90 0.18
N GLU A 96 -4.96 5.06 -0.40
CA GLU A 96 -4.03 5.77 -1.26
C GLU A 96 -2.74 6.19 -0.53
N GLN A 97 -2.87 6.70 0.70
CA GLN A 97 -1.73 7.10 1.52
C GLN A 97 -0.87 5.89 1.95
N GLN A 98 -1.50 4.76 2.27
CA GLN A 98 -0.78 3.51 2.55
C GLN A 98 0.00 3.04 1.32
N ASN A 99 -0.58 3.14 0.12
CA ASN A 99 0.12 2.83 -1.12
C ASN A 99 1.31 3.76 -1.37
N LYS A 100 1.15 5.08 -1.14
CA LYS A 100 2.26 6.05 -1.21
C LYS A 100 3.37 5.71 -0.20
N LEU A 101 3.01 5.40 1.04
CA LEU A 101 3.97 5.02 2.08
C LEU A 101 4.71 3.72 1.74
N ALA A 102 4.03 2.72 1.22
CA ALA A 102 4.64 1.47 0.76
C ALA A 102 5.68 1.72 -0.35
N ARG A 103 5.39 2.65 -1.28
CA ARG A 103 6.34 3.08 -2.33
C ARG A 103 7.55 3.78 -1.74
N ILE A 104 7.38 4.65 -0.74
CA ILE A 104 8.50 5.33 -0.06
C ILE A 104 9.41 4.31 0.64
N LYS A 105 8.84 3.42 1.47
CA LYS A 105 9.60 2.37 2.16
C LYS A 105 10.37 1.46 1.19
N TRP A 106 9.76 1.18 0.03
CA TRP A 106 10.42 0.43 -1.04
C TRP A 106 11.64 1.16 -1.59
N MET A 107 11.52 2.48 -1.82
CA MET A 107 12.61 3.30 -2.35
C MET A 107 13.76 3.36 -1.35
N GLU A 108 13.48 3.62 -0.07
CA GLU A 108 14.48 3.63 1.00
C GLU A 108 15.26 2.32 1.03
N GLY A 109 14.55 1.17 1.02
CA GLY A 109 15.19 -0.14 1.00
C GLY A 109 15.97 -0.44 -0.29
N THR A 110 15.64 0.18 -1.41
CA THR A 110 16.35 -0.02 -2.69
C THR A 110 17.60 0.85 -2.75
N ILE A 111 17.52 2.11 -2.33
CA ILE A 111 18.64 3.05 -2.23
C ILE A 111 19.73 2.48 -1.32
N SER A 112 19.37 1.92 -0.16
CA SER A 112 20.36 1.39 0.79
C SER A 112 21.14 0.16 0.29
N ASN A 113 20.57 -0.61 -0.64
CA ASN A 113 21.22 -1.83 -1.15
C ASN A 113 21.96 -1.59 -2.47
N GLU A 114 21.45 -0.71 -3.33
CA GLU A 114 21.91 -0.56 -4.70
C GLU A 114 21.78 0.91 -5.18
N PRO A 115 22.61 1.84 -4.68
CA PRO A 115 22.43 3.28 -4.87
C PRO A 115 22.52 3.72 -6.34
N GLN A 116 23.30 3.03 -7.17
CA GLN A 116 23.45 3.34 -8.60
C GLN A 116 22.19 3.10 -9.45
N TYR A 117 21.18 2.38 -8.93
CA TYR A 117 19.98 2.01 -9.68
C TYR A 117 18.71 2.72 -9.18
N ALA A 118 18.76 3.38 -8.01
CA ALA A 118 17.57 3.93 -7.35
C ALA A 118 16.86 5.03 -8.17
N LEU A 119 17.61 6.00 -8.67
CA LEU A 119 17.07 7.09 -9.49
C LEU A 119 16.64 6.62 -10.88
N LYS A 120 17.32 5.61 -11.45
CA LYS A 120 17.01 5.07 -12.78
C LYS A 120 15.78 4.17 -12.79
N ALA A 121 15.40 3.59 -11.65
CA ALA A 121 14.19 2.78 -11.51
C ALA A 121 12.91 3.60 -11.32
N LEU A 122 13.01 4.92 -11.08
CA LEU A 122 11.87 5.80 -10.79
C LEU A 122 10.76 5.79 -11.87
N PRO A 123 11.05 5.81 -13.19
CA PRO A 123 10.01 5.86 -14.21
C PRO A 123 9.11 4.61 -14.23
N GLN A 124 9.58 3.49 -13.69
CA GLN A 124 8.90 2.19 -13.73
C GLN A 124 8.40 1.73 -12.34
N LEU A 125 8.46 2.62 -11.34
CA LEU A 125 8.08 2.35 -9.96
C LEU A 125 6.66 1.79 -9.77
N HIS A 126 5.70 2.24 -10.59
CA HIS A 126 4.32 1.76 -10.46
C HIS A 126 4.25 0.25 -10.75
N HIS A 127 4.80 -0.16 -11.89
CA HIS A 127 4.89 -1.57 -12.30
C HIS A 127 5.77 -2.40 -11.35
N PHE A 128 6.91 -1.84 -10.89
CA PHE A 128 7.82 -2.56 -9.99
C PHE A 128 7.28 -2.80 -8.58
N SER A 129 6.45 -1.89 -8.06
CA SER A 129 5.85 -2.07 -6.74
C SER A 129 4.87 -3.25 -6.71
N GLN A 130 4.04 -3.39 -7.74
CA GLN A 130 3.06 -4.48 -7.85
C GLN A 130 3.73 -5.83 -8.17
N THR A 131 4.68 -5.85 -9.11
CA THR A 131 5.39 -7.08 -9.50
C THR A 131 6.27 -7.65 -8.39
N ARG A 132 6.84 -6.81 -7.52
CA ARG A 132 7.65 -7.29 -6.39
C ARG A 132 6.85 -8.13 -5.40
N GLY A 133 5.57 -7.80 -5.18
CA GLY A 133 4.68 -8.61 -4.34
C GLY A 133 4.50 -10.02 -4.92
N LYS A 134 4.19 -10.11 -6.22
CA LYS A 134 4.05 -11.38 -6.94
C LYS A 134 5.35 -12.20 -6.90
N LEU A 135 6.51 -11.56 -7.14
CA LEU A 135 7.81 -12.23 -7.11
C LEU A 135 8.19 -12.73 -5.70
N LYS A 136 7.87 -11.97 -4.65
CA LYS A 136 8.06 -12.41 -3.26
C LYS A 136 7.27 -13.69 -2.97
N HIS A 137 6.02 -13.78 -3.43
CA HIS A 137 5.22 -15.00 -3.27
C HIS A 137 5.80 -16.20 -4.03
N VAL A 138 6.38 -15.99 -5.22
CA VAL A 138 7.09 -17.05 -5.96
C VAL A 138 8.25 -17.58 -5.13
N TYR A 139 9.12 -16.71 -4.61
CA TYR A 139 10.27 -17.16 -3.81
C TYR A 139 9.87 -17.77 -2.47
N GLN A 140 8.79 -17.30 -1.83
CA GLN A 140 8.26 -17.95 -0.63
C GLN A 140 7.85 -19.39 -0.91
N LYS A 141 7.11 -19.64 -2.01
CA LYS A 141 6.75 -21.01 -2.42
C LYS A 141 7.97 -21.87 -2.72
N VAL A 142 8.94 -21.33 -3.45
CA VAL A 142 10.21 -22.00 -3.74
C VAL A 142 10.95 -22.34 -2.44
N GLY A 143 10.98 -21.41 -1.47
CA GLY A 143 11.59 -21.62 -0.16
C GLY A 143 10.96 -22.79 0.61
N TYR A 144 9.63 -22.88 0.65
CA TYR A 144 8.94 -24.03 1.26
C TYR A 144 9.31 -25.35 0.60
N ILE A 145 9.40 -25.39 -0.74
CA ILE A 145 9.80 -26.60 -1.47
C ILE A 145 11.24 -26.99 -1.14
N LEU A 146 12.17 -26.03 -1.07
CA LEU A 146 13.57 -26.30 -0.73
C LEU A 146 13.72 -26.85 0.70
N ILE A 147 12.91 -26.37 1.65
CA ILE A 147 12.88 -26.91 3.02
C ILE A 147 12.46 -28.38 3.01
N VAL A 148 11.42 -28.74 2.26
CA VAL A 148 10.96 -30.13 2.14
C VAL A 148 12.03 -31.01 1.49
N ILE A 149 12.70 -30.53 0.43
CA ILE A 149 13.82 -31.23 -0.21
C ILE A 149 14.93 -31.50 0.80
N GLY A 150 15.31 -30.50 1.60
CA GLY A 150 16.32 -30.66 2.65
C GLY A 150 15.95 -31.71 3.70
N LEU A 151 14.67 -31.79 4.09
CA LEU A 151 14.20 -32.84 5.00
C LEU A 151 14.30 -34.24 4.39
N VAL A 152 14.00 -34.38 3.09
CA VAL A 152 14.14 -35.64 2.34
C VAL A 152 15.60 -36.06 2.24
N GLU A 153 16.51 -35.12 1.96
CA GLU A 153 17.95 -35.38 1.94
C GLU A 153 18.47 -35.83 3.32
N CYS A 154 18.07 -35.15 4.39
CA CYS A 154 18.41 -35.55 5.77
C CYS A 154 17.89 -36.95 6.12
N ALA A 155 16.63 -37.26 5.77
CA ALA A 155 16.06 -38.59 5.99
C ALA A 155 16.81 -39.67 5.20
N GLY A 156 17.16 -39.38 3.94
CA GLY A 156 17.99 -40.24 3.11
C GLY A 156 19.38 -40.49 3.71
N LEU A 157 20.01 -39.46 4.30
CA LEU A 157 21.33 -39.56 4.94
C LEU A 157 21.26 -40.47 6.15
N ILE A 158 20.26 -40.26 7.01
CA ILE A 158 20.03 -41.09 8.19
C ILE A 158 19.77 -42.54 7.80
N ALA A 159 18.92 -42.79 6.80
CA ALA A 159 18.65 -44.13 6.29
C ALA A 159 19.91 -44.79 5.70
N SER A 160 20.69 -44.04 4.91
CA SER A 160 21.96 -44.52 4.33
C SER A 160 22.95 -44.95 5.42
N LEU A 161 23.05 -44.20 6.52
CA LEU A 161 23.90 -44.53 7.67
C LEU A 161 23.35 -45.74 8.45
N PHE A 162 22.05 -45.80 8.71
CA PHE A 162 21.41 -46.89 9.46
C PHE A 162 21.50 -48.24 8.74
N PHE A 163 21.22 -48.26 7.43
CA PHE A 163 21.31 -49.48 6.62
C PHE A 163 22.72 -49.79 6.11
N LYS A 164 23.70 -48.90 6.37
CA LYS A 164 25.08 -48.98 5.84
C LYS A 164 25.14 -49.13 4.31
N LYS A 165 24.21 -48.50 3.59
CA LYS A 165 24.07 -48.57 2.12
C LYS A 165 24.14 -47.18 1.50
N TRP A 166 25.33 -46.77 1.06
CA TRP A 166 25.57 -45.49 0.39
C TRP A 166 24.69 -45.22 -0.85
N TRP A 167 24.25 -46.27 -1.54
CA TRP A 167 23.42 -46.17 -2.74
C TRP A 167 22.01 -45.62 -2.46
N VAL A 168 21.52 -45.69 -1.22
CA VAL A 168 20.25 -45.06 -0.82
C VAL A 168 20.33 -43.54 -1.02
N MET A 169 21.47 -42.92 -0.68
CA MET A 169 21.70 -41.50 -0.91
C MET A 169 21.75 -41.15 -2.39
N VAL A 170 22.42 -41.99 -3.20
CA VAL A 170 22.49 -41.80 -4.66
C VAL A 170 21.09 -41.82 -5.28
N LEU A 171 20.22 -42.74 -4.87
CA LEU A 171 18.84 -42.80 -5.36
C LEU A 171 18.03 -41.56 -4.99
N VAL A 172 18.19 -41.04 -3.76
CA VAL A 172 17.54 -39.79 -3.33
C VAL A 172 18.00 -38.61 -4.17
N ILE A 173 19.32 -38.46 -4.40
CA ILE A 173 19.86 -37.38 -5.24
C ILE A 173 19.34 -37.50 -6.67
N LEU A 174 19.35 -38.69 -7.27
CA LEU A 174 18.83 -38.92 -8.62
C LEU A 174 17.34 -38.57 -8.74
N ALA A 175 16.54 -38.86 -7.72
CA ALA A 175 15.12 -38.49 -7.67
C ALA A 175 14.89 -36.97 -7.54
N LEU A 176 15.84 -36.22 -6.97
CA LEU A 176 15.74 -34.76 -6.80
C LEU A 176 16.14 -33.97 -8.05
N ILE A 177 16.96 -34.53 -8.94
CA ILE A 177 17.35 -33.89 -10.22
C ILE A 177 16.13 -33.41 -11.04
N PRO A 178 15.09 -34.24 -11.32
CA PRO A 178 13.91 -33.78 -12.05
C PRO A 178 13.12 -32.70 -11.28
N VAL A 179 13.09 -32.77 -9.95
CA VAL A 179 12.44 -31.75 -9.11
C VAL A 179 13.16 -30.41 -9.25
N ALA A 180 14.50 -30.40 -9.17
CA ALA A 180 15.31 -29.21 -9.34
C ALA A 180 15.14 -28.60 -10.74
N TYR A 181 15.06 -29.43 -11.78
CA TYR A 181 14.78 -28.98 -13.15
C TYR A 181 13.41 -28.32 -13.29
N LEU A 182 12.36 -28.95 -12.74
CA LEU A 182 10.99 -28.42 -12.76
C LEU A 182 10.89 -27.11 -11.98
N LEU A 183 11.54 -27.02 -10.82
CA LEU A 183 11.58 -25.81 -10.00
C LEU A 183 12.30 -24.67 -10.73
N THR A 184 13.44 -24.97 -11.37
CA THR A 184 14.19 -24.01 -12.18
C THR A 184 13.34 -23.50 -13.34
N ARG A 185 12.61 -24.39 -14.04
CA ARG A 185 11.66 -23.99 -15.10
C ARG A 185 10.48 -23.18 -14.55
N TYR A 186 9.98 -23.52 -13.38
CA TYR A 186 8.90 -22.78 -12.72
C TYR A 186 9.30 -21.32 -12.43
N ILE A 187 10.51 -21.11 -11.89
CA ILE A 187 11.04 -19.77 -11.63
C ILE A 187 11.30 -19.05 -12.95
N TYR A 188 12.02 -19.68 -13.89
CA TYR A 188 12.35 -19.10 -15.20
C TYR A 188 11.11 -18.60 -15.97
N LYS A 189 9.98 -19.30 -15.86
CA LYS A 189 8.74 -18.86 -16.50
C LYS A 189 8.21 -17.54 -15.93
N ARG A 190 8.41 -17.25 -14.65
CA ARG A 190 7.81 -16.12 -13.91
C ARG A 190 8.74 -14.93 -13.70
N VAL A 191 9.97 -15.00 -14.21
CA VAL A 191 10.98 -13.96 -14.01
C VAL A 191 11.42 -13.37 -15.35
N ALA A 192 11.59 -12.06 -15.34
CA ALA A 192 12.16 -11.26 -16.41
C ALA A 192 13.24 -10.33 -15.83
N TYR A 193 13.99 -9.67 -16.70
CA TYR A 193 15.13 -8.85 -16.29
C TYR A 193 15.10 -7.47 -16.93
N ILE A 194 15.53 -6.45 -16.19
CA ILE A 194 15.66 -5.08 -16.71
C ILE A 194 17.13 -4.80 -16.97
N CYS A 195 17.42 -4.29 -18.16
CA CYS A 195 18.75 -3.77 -18.47
C CYS A 195 18.97 -2.42 -17.74
N PRO A 196 20.06 -2.26 -16.96
CA PRO A 196 20.30 -1.03 -16.19
C PRO A 196 20.64 0.21 -17.03
N LYS A 197 21.01 0.01 -18.31
CA LYS A 197 21.34 1.11 -19.23
C LYS A 197 20.11 1.61 -20.00
N THR A 198 19.24 0.71 -20.45
CA THR A 198 18.09 1.04 -21.31
C THR A 198 16.76 1.03 -20.58
N ASN A 199 16.71 0.50 -19.35
CA ASN A 199 15.48 0.25 -18.60
C ASN A 199 14.45 -0.62 -19.34
N GLN A 200 14.87 -1.36 -20.37
CA GLN A 200 13.97 -2.25 -21.10
C GLN A 200 13.97 -3.63 -20.46
N VAL A 201 12.77 -4.21 -20.35
CA VAL A 201 12.55 -5.57 -19.85
C VAL A 201 12.86 -6.55 -20.98
N PHE A 202 13.56 -7.63 -20.65
CA PHE A 202 13.84 -8.71 -21.57
C PHE A 202 13.87 -10.06 -20.83
N LYS A 203 13.70 -11.14 -21.60
CA LYS A 203 13.85 -12.51 -21.11
C LYS A 203 15.09 -13.14 -21.75
N PRO A 204 16.11 -13.53 -20.96
CA PRO A 204 17.26 -14.25 -21.50
C PRO A 204 16.81 -15.65 -21.95
N SER A 205 17.62 -16.29 -22.79
CA SER A 205 17.43 -17.72 -23.07
C SER A 205 17.61 -18.53 -21.79
N PHE A 206 16.97 -19.71 -21.73
CA PHE A 206 17.04 -20.59 -20.57
C PHE A 206 18.49 -20.91 -20.16
N TRP A 207 19.38 -21.17 -21.12
CA TRP A 207 20.79 -21.45 -20.85
C TRP A 207 21.59 -20.23 -20.38
N ALA A 208 21.31 -19.05 -20.94
CA ALA A 208 21.91 -17.82 -20.45
C ALA A 208 21.45 -17.51 -19.02
N TYR A 209 20.20 -17.84 -18.69
CA TYR A 209 19.68 -17.75 -17.34
C TYR A 209 20.38 -18.73 -16.39
N THR A 210 20.41 -20.04 -16.68
CA THR A 210 20.90 -21.05 -15.72
C THR A 210 22.38 -20.91 -15.36
N ILE A 211 23.22 -20.50 -16.31
CA ILE A 211 24.68 -20.44 -16.12
C ILE A 211 25.15 -19.08 -15.57
N ALA A 212 24.34 -18.03 -15.71
CA ALA A 212 24.75 -16.70 -15.30
C ALA A 212 24.98 -16.57 -13.79
N SER A 213 26.07 -15.87 -13.43
CA SER A 213 26.32 -15.44 -12.05
C SER A 213 25.17 -14.59 -11.55
N HIS A 214 24.71 -14.85 -10.33
CA HIS A 214 23.55 -14.20 -9.75
C HIS A 214 23.77 -13.86 -8.28
N THR A 215 23.07 -12.82 -7.84
CA THR A 215 22.83 -12.47 -6.44
C THR A 215 21.35 -12.77 -6.13
N PRO A 216 20.87 -12.60 -4.89
CA PRO A 216 19.45 -12.79 -4.58
C PRO A 216 18.48 -11.88 -5.35
N ARG A 217 18.96 -10.85 -6.07
CA ARG A 217 18.11 -9.88 -6.78
C ARG A 217 18.58 -9.52 -8.19
N THR A 218 19.81 -9.87 -8.56
CA THR A 218 20.39 -9.50 -9.86
C THR A 218 21.05 -10.69 -10.53
N ARG A 219 21.07 -10.69 -11.85
CA ARG A 219 21.74 -11.72 -12.65
C ARG A 219 22.60 -11.05 -13.72
N LYS A 220 23.84 -11.52 -13.88
CA LYS A 220 24.79 -10.98 -14.85
C LYS A 220 24.47 -11.51 -16.25
N LEU A 221 23.74 -10.73 -17.04
CA LEU A 221 23.19 -11.12 -18.32
C LEU A 221 23.67 -10.20 -19.45
N LYS A 222 23.77 -10.75 -20.67
CA LYS A 222 24.01 -9.97 -21.89
C LYS A 222 22.69 -9.33 -22.32
N SER A 223 22.63 -8.00 -22.33
CA SER A 223 21.44 -7.27 -22.78
C SER A 223 21.25 -7.45 -24.30
N PRO A 224 20.02 -7.69 -24.78
CA PRO A 224 19.74 -7.71 -26.22
C PRO A 224 19.84 -6.31 -26.85
N PHE A 225 19.75 -5.25 -26.04
CA PHE A 225 19.71 -3.85 -26.50
C PHE A 225 21.09 -3.20 -26.55
N THR A 226 21.94 -3.50 -25.56
CA THR A 226 23.29 -2.91 -25.49
C THR A 226 24.39 -3.91 -25.83
N HIS A 227 24.06 -5.20 -25.94
CA HIS A 227 25.00 -6.31 -26.16
C HIS A 227 26.11 -6.45 -25.11
N GLU A 228 26.07 -5.67 -24.04
CA GLU A 228 27.01 -5.76 -22.92
C GLU A 228 26.50 -6.71 -21.82
N LYS A 229 27.43 -7.33 -21.10
CA LYS A 229 27.13 -8.15 -19.92
C LYS A 229 27.12 -7.27 -18.66
N THR A 230 25.93 -7.05 -18.09
CA THR A 230 25.74 -6.24 -16.88
C THR A 230 24.89 -6.99 -15.85
N TYR A 231 24.91 -6.56 -14.58
CA TYR A 231 23.97 -7.05 -13.58
C TYR A 231 22.59 -6.46 -13.85
N CYS A 232 21.67 -7.30 -14.31
CA CYS A 232 20.30 -6.94 -14.61
C CYS A 232 19.41 -7.23 -13.40
N LEU A 233 18.47 -6.34 -13.11
CA LEU A 233 17.55 -6.46 -11.99
C LEU A 233 16.42 -7.42 -12.32
N GLU A 234 16.13 -8.36 -11.42
CA GLU A 234 15.07 -9.35 -11.59
C GLU A 234 13.69 -8.81 -11.22
N VAL A 235 12.70 -9.11 -12.06
CA VAL A 235 11.30 -8.71 -11.89
C VAL A 235 10.34 -9.82 -12.28
N TYR A 236 9.09 -9.72 -11.81
CA TYR A 236 8.03 -10.66 -12.19
C TYR A 236 7.65 -10.47 -13.65
N ASP A 237 7.42 -11.57 -14.35
CA ASP A 237 6.99 -11.59 -15.75
C ASP A 237 5.45 -11.61 -15.86
N ASP A 238 4.86 -10.43 -16.04
CA ASP A 238 3.40 -10.27 -16.20
C ASP A 238 2.87 -10.85 -17.52
N THR A 239 3.72 -11.08 -18.54
CA THR A 239 3.28 -11.64 -19.84
C THR A 239 2.76 -13.09 -19.74
N THR A 240 2.98 -13.73 -18.59
CA THR A 240 2.47 -15.08 -18.30
C THR A 240 1.02 -15.11 -17.82
N GLU A 241 0.44 -13.98 -17.41
CA GLU A 241 -0.97 -13.88 -17.00
C GLU A 241 -1.90 -13.51 -18.17
N ASP A 242 -1.46 -12.72 -19.13
CA ASP A 242 -2.27 -12.32 -20.30
C ASP A 242 -2.61 -13.47 -21.27
N ASN A 243 -1.89 -14.60 -21.21
CA ASN A 243 -2.18 -15.80 -22.00
C ASN A 243 -3.22 -16.75 -21.35
N LYS A 244 -3.99 -16.26 -20.37
CA LYS A 244 -5.03 -17.02 -19.66
C LYS A 244 -6.44 -16.41 -19.77
N HIS A 245 -6.65 -15.45 -20.67
CA HIS A 245 -7.99 -14.94 -21.04
C HIS A 245 -8.27 -15.23 -22.50
#